data_AF-A0A5N0E6L7-F1
#
_entry.id   AF-A0A5N0E6L7-F1
#
_cell.length_a   1.000
_cell.length_b   1.000
_cell.length_c   1.000
_cell.angle_alpha   90.00
_cell.angle_beta   90.00
_cell.angle_gamma   90.00
#
_symmetry.space_group_name_H-M   'P 1'
#
loop_
_entity.id
_entity.type
_entity.pdbx_description
1 polymer ?
#
loop_
_entity_poly.entity_id
_entity_poly.type
_entity_poly.pdbx_seq_one_letter_code
_entity_poly.pdbx_strand_id
1 'polypeptide(L)'
;MTDEINIAPGEVKQSGSTISTEATEARAALTPMFDSAQPAADGNKGFASGPALVTYASGLKAEMEGTITDLETTGQKIVAAAETLQGMDADNATGISRVATALNGLGKPPP
;
A
#
# COMPACT_ATOMS: atom_id res chain seq x y z
N MET A 1 -8.78 30.11 12.87
CA MET A 1 -9.29 29.04 11.99
C MET A 1 -8.57 27.78 12.43
N THR A 2 -9.26 26.88 13.10
CA THR A 2 -8.77 25.51 13.31
C THR A 2 -8.91 24.80 11.98
N ASP A 3 -7.78 24.41 11.40
CA ASP A 3 -7.74 23.60 10.20
C ASP A 3 -8.17 22.19 10.61
N GLU A 4 -9.46 21.93 10.51
CA GLU A 4 -10.05 20.66 10.94
C GLU A 4 -9.73 19.62 9.86
N ILE A 5 -8.71 18.79 10.13
CA ILE A 5 -8.30 17.72 9.21
C ILE A 5 -9.37 16.62 9.26
N ASN A 6 -10.24 16.60 8.26
CA ASN A 6 -11.20 15.52 8.05
C ASN A 6 -10.54 14.43 7.17
N ILE A 7 -10.07 13.35 7.81
CA ILE A 7 -9.56 12.18 7.09
C ILE A 7 -10.75 11.25 6.80
N ALA A 8 -11.02 10.96 5.53
CA ALA A 8 -11.99 9.95 5.12
C ALA A 8 -11.30 8.56 5.09
N PRO A 9 -11.40 7.74 6.16
CA PRO A 9 -10.52 6.58 6.29
C PRO A 9 -10.85 5.49 5.25
N GLY A 10 -12.11 5.43 4.79
CA GLY A 10 -12.51 4.54 3.71
C GLY A 10 -11.81 4.85 2.38
N GLU A 11 -11.70 6.13 2.03
CA GLU A 11 -11.01 6.57 0.80
C GLU A 11 -9.50 6.33 0.90
N VAL A 12 -8.90 6.62 2.06
CA VAL A 12 -7.48 6.35 2.33
C VAL A 12 -7.18 4.85 2.21
N LYS A 13 -8.03 3.99 2.79
CA LYS A 13 -7.92 2.53 2.66
C LYS A 13 -7.97 2.11 1.18
N GLN A 14 -8.91 2.67 0.42
CA GLN A 14 -9.06 2.36 -1.00
C GLN A 14 -7.80 2.75 -1.79
N SER A 15 -7.20 3.92 -1.53
CA SER A 15 -5.93 4.31 -2.16
C SER A 15 -4.80 3.33 -1.84
N GLY A 16 -4.68 2.88 -0.59
CA GLY A 16 -3.70 1.88 -0.20
C GLY A 16 -3.91 0.53 -0.91
N SER A 17 -5.16 0.10 -1.07
CA SER A 17 -5.51 -1.11 -1.83
C SER A 17 -5.17 -0.97 -3.32
N THR A 18 -5.46 0.17 -3.95
CA THR A 18 -5.10 0.44 -5.35
C THR A 18 -3.59 0.34 -5.57
N ILE A 19 -2.77 0.92 -4.69
CA ILE A 19 -1.30 0.82 -4.77
C ILE A 19 -0.85 -0.65 -4.74
N SER A 20 -1.45 -1.47 -3.86
CA SER A 20 -1.11 -2.90 -3.77
C SER A 20 -1.48 -3.68 -5.05
N THR A 21 -2.62 -3.36 -5.65
CA THR A 21 -3.05 -3.95 -6.94
C THR A 21 -2.10 -3.56 -8.05
N GLU A 22 -1.82 -2.27 -8.22
CA GLU A 22 -0.91 -1.78 -9.26
C GLU A 22 0.52 -2.32 -9.10
N ALA A 23 1.02 -2.45 -7.86
CA ALA A 23 2.30 -3.07 -7.59
C ALA A 23 2.35 -4.55 -8.03
N THR A 24 1.26 -5.30 -7.81
CA THR A 24 1.14 -6.69 -8.25
C THR A 24 1.14 -6.78 -9.78
N GLU A 25 0.36 -5.94 -10.44
CA GLU A 25 0.29 -5.87 -11.91
C GLU A 25 1.64 -5.46 -12.52
N ALA A 26 2.31 -4.46 -11.94
CA ALA A 26 3.63 -4.01 -12.36
C ALA A 26 4.66 -5.15 -12.24
N ARG A 27 4.63 -5.93 -11.16
CA ARG A 27 5.53 -7.09 -10.99
C ARG A 27 5.31 -8.15 -12.07
N ALA A 28 4.06 -8.42 -12.40
CA ALA A 28 3.72 -9.36 -13.48
C ALA A 28 4.20 -8.86 -14.85
N ALA A 29 4.06 -7.57 -15.12
CA ALA A 29 4.53 -6.93 -16.36
C ALA A 29 6.05 -6.81 -16.46
N LEU A 30 6.75 -6.75 -15.32
CA LEU A 30 8.20 -6.52 -15.27
C LEU A 30 9.00 -7.67 -15.88
N THR A 31 8.66 -8.92 -15.55
CA THR A 31 9.48 -10.08 -15.94
C THR A 31 9.66 -10.19 -17.47
N PRO A 32 8.60 -10.12 -18.29
CA PRO A 32 8.72 -10.20 -19.75
C PRO A 32 9.63 -9.13 -20.38
N MET A 33 9.81 -7.97 -19.73
CA MET A 33 10.67 -6.89 -20.26
C MET A 33 12.15 -7.31 -20.31
N PHE A 34 12.57 -8.27 -19.49
CA PHE A 34 13.96 -8.70 -19.37
C PHE A 34 14.26 -10.04 -20.03
N ASP A 35 13.25 -10.76 -20.52
CA ASP A 35 13.40 -12.10 -21.12
C ASP A 35 14.31 -12.12 -22.37
N SER A 36 14.46 -10.98 -23.04
CA SER A 36 15.27 -10.85 -24.25
C SER A 36 16.78 -10.73 -24.00
N ALA A 37 17.21 -10.46 -22.77
CA ALA A 37 18.62 -10.20 -22.46
C ALA A 37 19.52 -11.42 -22.72
N GLN A 38 19.09 -12.61 -22.29
CA GLN A 38 19.85 -13.85 -22.49
C GLN A 38 19.92 -14.25 -23.99
N PRO A 39 18.81 -14.30 -24.75
CA PRO A 39 18.86 -14.53 -26.19
C PRO A 39 19.77 -13.54 -26.95
N ALA A 40 19.74 -12.25 -26.57
CA ALA A 40 20.60 -11.24 -27.18
C ALA A 40 22.08 -11.45 -26.86
N ALA A 41 22.41 -11.92 -25.65
CA ALA A 41 23.76 -12.28 -25.27
C ALA A 41 24.26 -13.53 -26.00
N ASP A 42 23.40 -14.54 -26.18
CA ASP A 42 23.72 -15.77 -26.91
C ASP A 42 24.05 -15.48 -28.38
N GLY A 43 23.33 -14.54 -28.99
CA GLY A 43 23.60 -14.04 -30.36
C GLY A 43 24.90 -13.24 -30.50
N ASN A 44 25.51 -12.81 -29.39
CA ASN A 44 26.75 -12.01 -29.34
C ASN A 44 27.94 -12.79 -28.75
N LYS A 45 27.96 -14.13 -28.92
CA LYS A 45 29.01 -14.98 -28.35
C LYS A 45 30.41 -14.54 -28.80
N GLY A 46 31.31 -14.42 -27.83
CA GLY A 46 32.70 -13.99 -28.03
C GLY A 46 32.92 -12.48 -27.90
N PHE A 47 31.86 -11.68 -27.82
CA PHE A 47 31.93 -10.26 -27.47
C PHE A 47 31.67 -10.06 -25.98
N ALA A 48 32.44 -9.15 -25.36
CA ALA A 48 32.27 -8.82 -23.94
C ALA A 48 30.91 -8.16 -23.61
N SER A 49 30.21 -7.65 -24.62
CA SER A 49 28.90 -7.00 -24.47
C SER A 49 27.78 -7.95 -24.08
N GLY A 50 27.84 -9.23 -24.48
CA GLY A 50 26.79 -10.21 -24.15
C GLY A 50 26.64 -10.41 -22.64
N PRO A 51 27.69 -10.83 -21.92
CA PRO A 51 27.66 -10.95 -20.46
C PRO A 51 27.31 -9.63 -19.76
N ALA A 52 27.85 -8.50 -20.23
CA ALA A 52 27.56 -7.19 -19.66
C ALA A 52 26.08 -6.81 -19.75
N LEU A 53 25.42 -7.14 -20.88
CA LEU A 53 23.98 -6.92 -21.07
C LEU A 53 23.17 -7.74 -20.06
N VAL A 54 23.49 -9.03 -19.87
CA VAL A 54 22.76 -9.89 -18.92
C VAL A 54 22.91 -9.38 -17.49
N THR A 55 24.12 -8.99 -17.09
CA THR A 55 24.38 -8.41 -15.77
C THR A 55 23.59 -7.12 -15.56
N TYR A 56 23.61 -6.22 -16.54
CA TYR A 56 22.87 -4.97 -16.48
C TYR A 56 21.35 -5.21 -16.39
N ALA A 57 20.80 -6.04 -17.28
CA ALA A 57 19.38 -6.40 -17.30
C ALA A 57 18.92 -7.01 -15.97
N SER A 58 19.73 -7.91 -15.40
CA SER A 58 19.43 -8.56 -14.12
C SER A 58 19.48 -7.57 -12.95
N GLY A 59 20.45 -6.65 -12.94
CA GLY A 59 20.55 -5.59 -11.93
C GLY A 59 19.37 -4.63 -11.97
N LEU A 60 19.04 -4.12 -13.16
CA LEU A 60 17.90 -3.22 -13.34
C LEU A 60 16.58 -3.89 -12.96
N LYS A 61 16.39 -5.17 -13.33
CA LYS A 61 15.21 -5.94 -12.90
C LYS A 61 15.10 -5.97 -11.37
N ALA A 62 16.19 -6.28 -10.68
CA ALA A 62 16.20 -6.35 -9.21
C ALA A 62 15.89 -5.00 -8.56
N GLU A 63 16.42 -3.89 -9.08
CA GLU A 63 16.10 -2.54 -8.59
C GLU A 63 14.62 -2.18 -8.77
N MET A 64 14.04 -2.53 -9.92
CA MET A 64 12.62 -2.32 -10.21
C MET A 64 11.74 -3.20 -9.31
N GLU A 65 12.10 -4.46 -9.08
CA GLU A 65 11.40 -5.35 -8.13
C GLU A 65 11.43 -4.78 -6.70
N GLY A 66 12.58 -4.25 -6.26
CA GLY A 66 12.71 -3.58 -4.97
C GLY A 66 11.77 -2.38 -4.85
N THR A 67 11.77 -1.51 -5.86
CA THR A 67 10.89 -0.32 -5.89
C THR A 67 9.41 -0.71 -5.83
N ILE A 68 8.99 -1.73 -6.58
CA ILE A 68 7.61 -2.23 -6.55
C ILE A 68 7.25 -2.79 -5.16
N THR A 69 8.19 -3.47 -4.51
CA THR A 69 8.00 -4.01 -3.16
C THR A 69 7.83 -2.90 -2.11
N ASP A 70 8.59 -1.82 -2.23
CA ASP A 70 8.46 -0.65 -1.36
C ASP A 70 7.11 0.06 -1.55
N LEU A 71 6.62 0.15 -2.80
CA LEU A 71 5.29 0.66 -3.10
C LEU A 71 4.19 -0.20 -2.48
N GLU A 72 4.26 -1.53 -2.66
CA GLU A 72 3.31 -2.46 -2.05
C GLU A 72 3.29 -2.34 -0.52
N THR A 73 4.47 -2.29 0.10
CA THR A 73 4.63 -2.09 1.55
C THR A 73 4.02 -0.77 2.01
N THR A 74 4.16 0.29 1.21
CA THR A 74 3.56 1.59 1.48
C THR A 74 2.03 1.52 1.41
N GLY A 75 1.48 0.86 0.39
CA GLY A 75 0.04 0.62 0.27
C GLY A 75 -0.54 -0.13 1.48
N GLN A 76 0.15 -1.17 1.95
CA GLN A 76 -0.24 -1.91 3.16
C GLN A 76 -0.23 -1.04 4.42
N LYS A 77 0.78 -0.18 4.59
CA LYS A 77 0.84 0.75 5.73
C LYS A 77 -0.30 1.78 5.70
N ILE A 78 -0.68 2.25 4.51
CA ILE A 78 -1.82 3.16 4.33
C ILE A 78 -3.12 2.47 4.75
N VAL A 79 -3.34 1.23 4.31
CA VAL A 79 -4.52 0.43 4.71
C VAL A 79 -4.57 0.26 6.23
N ALA A 80 -3.46 -0.16 6.85
CA ALA A 80 -3.39 -0.37 8.30
C ALA A 80 -3.64 0.91 9.10
N ALA A 81 -3.13 2.05 8.63
CA ALA A 81 -3.38 3.35 9.26
C ALA A 81 -4.86 3.74 9.18
N ALA A 82 -5.50 3.53 8.02
CA ALA A 82 -6.93 3.78 7.85
C ALA A 82 -7.81 2.89 8.74
N GLU A 83 -7.46 1.61 8.90
CA GLU A 83 -8.18 0.69 9.79
C GLU A 83 -8.05 1.10 11.26
N THR A 84 -6.87 1.60 11.66
CA THR A 84 -6.65 2.12 13.02
C THR A 84 -7.57 3.31 13.32
N LEU A 85 -7.69 4.26 12.38
CA LEU A 85 -8.57 5.41 12.54
C LEU A 85 -10.05 5.01 12.64
N GLN A 86 -10.50 4.08 11.78
CA GLN A 86 -11.88 3.58 11.85
C GLN A 86 -12.18 2.90 13.19
N GLY A 87 -11.22 2.14 13.73
CA GLY A 87 -11.35 1.51 15.05
C GLY A 87 -11.50 2.54 16.17
N MET A 88 -10.65 3.57 16.17
CA MET A 88 -10.72 4.66 17.15
C MET A 88 -12.06 5.39 17.10
N ASP A 89 -12.59 5.68 15.90
CA ASP A 89 -13.88 6.34 15.75
C ASP A 89 -15.04 5.48 16.28
N ALA A 90 -15.00 4.16 16.03
CA ALA A 90 -16.00 3.23 16.54
C ALA A 90 -15.98 3.13 18.09
N ASP A 91 -14.79 3.10 18.69
CA ASP A 91 -14.62 3.09 20.14
C ASP A 91 -15.12 4.39 20.78
N ASN A 92 -14.79 5.54 20.18
CA ASN A 92 -15.25 6.85 20.62
C ASN A 92 -16.78 6.98 20.52
N ALA A 93 -17.38 6.58 19.41
CA ALA A 93 -18.84 6.58 19.23
C ALA A 93 -19.55 5.72 20.28
N THR A 94 -18.98 4.55 20.60
CA THR A 94 -19.48 3.68 21.66
C THR A 94 -19.38 4.35 23.03
N GLY A 95 -18.24 4.98 23.36
CA GLY A 95 -18.04 5.71 24.59
C GLY A 95 -19.03 6.87 24.76
N ILE A 96 -19.20 7.68 23.73
CA ILE A 96 -20.16 8.81 23.72
C ILE A 96 -21.59 8.31 23.90
N SER A 97 -21.97 7.22 23.23
CA SER A 97 -23.31 6.62 23.38
C SER A 97 -23.58 6.15 24.82
N ARG A 98 -22.56 5.58 25.49
CA ARG A 98 -22.66 5.20 26.91
C ARG A 98 -22.83 6.42 27.81
N VAL A 99 -22.04 7.47 27.59
CA VAL A 99 -22.15 8.73 28.34
C VAL A 99 -23.52 9.37 28.14
N ALA A 100 -24.00 9.47 26.90
CA ALA A 100 -25.32 10.00 26.58
C ALA A 100 -26.45 9.20 27.26
N THR A 101 -26.33 7.87 27.27
CA THR A 101 -27.28 6.99 27.97
C THR A 101 -27.26 7.22 29.48
N ALA A 102 -26.07 7.32 30.09
CA ALA A 102 -25.92 7.59 31.52
C ALA A 102 -26.50 8.96 31.92
N LEU A 103 -26.26 9.99 31.11
CA LEU A 103 -26.83 11.33 31.31
C LEU A 103 -28.37 11.31 31.24
N ASN A 104 -28.96 10.58 30.28
CA ASN A 104 -30.41 10.42 30.19
C ASN A 104 -30.98 9.70 31.43
N GLY A 105 -30.27 8.69 31.96
CA GLY A 105 -30.65 7.98 33.18
C GLY A 105 -30.68 8.87 34.43
N LEU A 106 -29.75 9.82 34.57
CA LEU A 106 -29.71 10.78 35.67
C LEU A 106 -30.86 11.80 35.65
N GLY A 107 -31.41 12.09 34.46
CA GLY A 107 -32.51 13.05 34.28
C GLY A 107 -33.91 12.47 34.57
N LYS A 108 -34.05 11.15 34.78
CA LYS A 108 -35.33 10.52 35.12
C LYS A 108 -35.44 10.36 36.64
N PRO A 109 -36.51 10.88 37.29
CA PRO A 109 -36.71 10.64 38.72
C PRO A 109 -36.90 9.14 38.99
N PRO A 110 -36.51 8.64 40.17
CA PRO A 110 -36.75 7.25 40.54
C PRO A 110 -38.27 6.94 40.55
N PRO A 111 -38.66 5.68 40.30
CA PRO A 111 -40.07 5.27 40.30
C PRO A 111 -40.77 5.52 41.63
#